data_AF-A0A401QD73-F1
#
_entry.id   AF-A0A401QD73-F1
#
_cell.length_a   1.000
_cell.length_b   1.000
_cell.length_c   1.000
_cell.angle_alpha   90.00
_cell.angle_beta   90.00
_cell.angle_gamma   90.00
#
_symmetry.space_group_name_H-M   'P 1'
#
loop_
_entity.id
_entity.type
_entity.pdbx_description
1 polymer ?
#
loop_
_entity_poly.entity_id
_entity_poly.type
_entity_poly.pdbx_seq_one_letter_code
_entity_poly.pdbx_strand_id
1 'polypeptide(L)'
;FFDETDEKWLSSLENTQWLEYVRLFLKHSAELTQWMYNENISVIIQEEEGRDLSCVIASVIQVMADPHFRTMLGFQSLIQKEWVVAGYRFLDRCDHLGESEKHEVRITPALPCC
;
A
#
# COMPACT_ATOMS: atom_id res chain seq x y z
N PHE A 1 -27.78 -17.08 -20.73
CA PHE A 1 -28.09 -17.10 -19.27
C PHE A 1 -26.85 -16.98 -18.39
N PHE A 2 -25.72 -17.65 -18.69
CA PHE A 2 -24.46 -17.43 -17.97
C PHE A 2 -23.84 -16.05 -18.26
N ASP A 3 -23.74 -15.69 -19.54
CA ASP A 3 -23.10 -14.46 -20.04
C ASP A 3 -23.60 -13.15 -19.41
N GLU A 4 -24.92 -13.00 -19.24
CA GLU A 4 -25.51 -11.76 -18.74
C GLU A 4 -25.29 -11.53 -17.23
N THR A 5 -25.04 -12.61 -16.49
CA THR A 5 -24.75 -12.55 -15.05
C THR A 5 -23.27 -12.21 -14.83
N ASP A 6 -22.39 -12.76 -15.69
CA ASP A 6 -20.96 -12.48 -15.67
C ASP A 6 -20.65 -11.03 -16.06
N GLU A 7 -21.31 -10.51 -17.10
CA GLU A 7 -21.18 -9.09 -17.50
C GLU A 7 -21.60 -8.12 -16.39
N LYS A 8 -22.69 -8.42 -15.67
CA LYS A 8 -23.15 -7.63 -14.52
C LYS A 8 -22.17 -7.69 -13.35
N TRP A 9 -21.58 -8.86 -13.10
CA TRP A 9 -20.56 -9.04 -12.07
C TRP A 9 -19.27 -8.29 -12.39
N LEU A 10 -18.77 -8.42 -13.63
CA LEU A 10 -17.57 -7.72 -14.10
C LEU A 10 -17.76 -6.20 -14.04
N SER A 11 -18.91 -5.70 -14.48
CA SER A 11 -19.27 -4.27 -14.36
C SER A 11 -19.29 -3.82 -12.90
N SER A 12 -19.85 -4.64 -12.00
CA SER A 12 -19.88 -4.33 -10.57
C SER A 12 -18.47 -4.29 -9.96
N LEU A 13 -17.61 -5.23 -10.35
CA LEU A 13 -16.21 -5.27 -9.94
C LEU A 13 -15.42 -4.06 -10.47
N GLU A 14 -15.57 -3.72 -11.74
CA GLU A 14 -14.94 -2.55 -12.36
C GLU A 14 -15.38 -1.25 -11.67
N ASN A 15 -16.67 -1.15 -11.33
CA ASN A 15 -17.21 0.00 -10.60
C ASN A 15 -16.62 0.15 -9.18
N THR A 16 -16.06 -0.91 -8.58
CA THR A 16 -15.33 -0.79 -7.30
C THR A 16 -13.99 -0.09 -7.44
N GLN A 17 -13.41 -0.05 -8.65
CA GLN A 17 -12.06 0.42 -8.93
C GLN A 17 -10.94 -0.33 -8.18
N TRP A 18 -11.26 -1.41 -7.45
CA TRP A 18 -10.31 -2.11 -6.60
C TRP A 18 -9.09 -2.61 -7.37
N LEU A 19 -9.31 -3.28 -8.50
CA LEU A 19 -8.23 -3.79 -9.34
C LEU A 19 -7.40 -2.68 -9.97
N GLU A 20 -8.00 -1.52 -10.22
CA GLU A 20 -7.28 -0.36 -10.74
C GLU A 20 -6.31 0.20 -9.70
N TYR A 21 -6.73 0.29 -8.44
CA TYR A 21 -5.83 0.66 -7.34
C TYR A 21 -4.69 -0.35 -7.17
N VAL A 22 -5.01 -1.66 -7.14
CA VAL A 22 -3.98 -2.72 -7.04
C VAL A 22 -2.99 -2.61 -8.20
N ARG A 23 -3.48 -2.42 -9.42
CA ARG A 23 -2.65 -2.24 -10.63
C ARG A 23 -1.73 -1.03 -10.49
N LEU A 24 -2.26 0.11 -10.03
CA LEU A 24 -1.48 1.33 -9.85
C LEU A 24 -0.36 1.15 -8.82
N PHE A 25 -0.65 0.51 -7.68
CA PHE A 25 0.35 0.22 -6.65
C PHE A 25 1.47 -0.69 -7.15
N LEU A 26 1.12 -1.77 -7.84
CA LEU A 26 2.10 -2.71 -8.39
C LEU A 26 2.93 -2.06 -9.50
N LYS A 27 2.30 -1.28 -10.39
CA LYS A 27 2.99 -0.54 -11.44
C LYS A 27 4.01 0.42 -10.84
N HIS A 28 3.60 1.23 -9.88
CA HIS A 28 4.49 2.21 -9.26
C HIS A 28 5.66 1.54 -8.53
N SER A 29 5.40 0.47 -7.78
CA SER A 29 6.46 -0.29 -7.09
C SER A 29 7.46 -0.91 -8.07
N ALA A 30 6.99 -1.40 -9.22
CA ALA A 30 7.84 -1.94 -10.26
C ALA A 30 8.73 -0.87 -10.92
N GLU A 31 8.17 0.31 -11.19
CA GLU A 31 8.93 1.47 -11.72
C GLU A 31 10.04 1.89 -10.74
N LEU A 32 9.71 2.04 -9.45
CA LEU A 32 10.69 2.39 -8.42
C LEU A 32 11.80 1.33 -8.31
N THR A 33 11.43 0.04 -8.36
CA THR A 33 12.41 -1.06 -8.35
C THR A 33 13.34 -0.99 -9.56
N GLN A 34 12.82 -0.66 -10.74
CA GLN A 34 13.64 -0.50 -11.96
C GLN A 34 14.62 0.67 -11.83
N TRP A 35 14.18 1.84 -11.35
CA TRP A 35 15.06 2.99 -11.12
C TRP A 35 16.18 2.66 -10.12
N MET A 36 15.85 1.95 -9.05
CA MET A 36 16.85 1.56 -8.06
C MET A 36 17.88 0.57 -8.62
N TYR A 37 17.45 -0.45 -9.36
CA TYR A 37 18.33 -1.53 -9.81
C TYR A 37 19.10 -1.20 -11.11
N ASN A 38 18.43 -0.59 -12.09
CA ASN A 38 19.02 -0.33 -13.40
C ASN A 38 19.75 1.01 -13.44
N GLU A 39 19.23 2.02 -12.73
CA GLU A 39 19.74 3.40 -12.81
C GLU A 39 20.54 3.80 -11.56
N ASN A 40 20.63 2.93 -10.55
CA ASN A 40 21.31 3.18 -9.26
C ASN A 40 20.80 4.44 -8.53
N ILE A 41 19.51 4.73 -8.66
CA ILE A 41 18.87 5.89 -8.02
C ILE A 41 18.38 5.51 -6.62
N SER A 42 18.65 6.37 -5.62
CA SER A 42 18.06 6.23 -4.29
C SER A 42 16.67 6.87 -4.27
N VAL A 43 15.67 6.12 -3.78
CA VAL A 43 14.28 6.56 -3.69
C VAL A 43 13.92 6.82 -2.22
N ILE A 44 13.20 7.91 -1.96
CA ILE A 44 12.59 8.21 -0.66
C ILE A 44 11.07 8.09 -0.83
N ILE A 45 10.44 7.28 0.01
CA ILE A 45 8.98 7.14 0.05
C ILE A 45 8.45 8.08 1.12
N GLN A 46 7.57 9.00 0.74
CA GLN A 46 6.92 9.93 1.65
C GLN A 46 5.40 9.80 1.51
N GLU A 47 4.72 9.77 2.64
CA GLU A 47 3.26 9.76 2.75
C GLU A 47 2.83 10.98 3.57
N GLU A 48 1.83 11.72 3.09
CA GLU A 48 1.41 12.98 3.72
C GLU A 48 0.70 12.74 5.07
N GLU A 49 -0.11 11.68 5.16
CA GLU A 49 -0.85 11.33 6.37
C GLU A 49 -0.77 9.82 6.67
N GLY A 50 -0.30 9.47 7.86
CA GLY A 50 -0.17 8.07 8.27
C GLY A 50 1.09 7.40 7.72
N ARG A 51 1.08 6.06 7.69
CA ARG A 51 2.20 5.22 7.23
C ARG A 51 1.70 4.00 6.46
N ASP A 52 0.47 4.01 5.98
CA ASP A 52 -0.16 2.77 5.52
C ASP A 52 0.33 2.40 4.12
N LEU A 53 0.29 3.36 3.21
CA LEU A 53 0.67 3.14 1.82
C LEU A 53 2.19 3.06 1.66
N SER A 54 2.93 3.81 2.47
CA SER A 54 4.39 3.74 2.51
C SER A 54 4.90 2.36 2.94
N CYS A 55 4.30 1.74 3.97
CA CYS A 55 4.64 0.37 4.39
C CYS A 55 4.41 -0.65 3.27
N VAL A 56 3.29 -0.53 2.54
CA VAL A 56 2.95 -1.41 1.41
C VAL A 56 3.97 -1.26 0.28
N ILE A 57 4.22 -0.04 -0.18
CA ILE A 57 5.14 0.21 -1.30
C ILE A 57 6.56 -0.25 -0.94
N ALA A 58 7.05 0.09 0.26
CA ALA A 58 8.37 -0.33 0.73
C ALA A 58 8.51 -1.85 0.79
N SER A 59 7.45 -2.56 1.21
CA SER A 59 7.43 -4.03 1.26
C SER A 59 7.43 -4.65 -0.14
N VAL A 60 6.60 -4.15 -1.05
CA VAL A 60 6.49 -4.67 -2.43
C VAL A 60 7.81 -4.48 -3.20
N ILE A 61 8.43 -3.29 -3.10
CA ILE A 61 9.74 -3.03 -3.70
C ILE A 61 10.78 -4.03 -3.20
N GLN A 62 10.84 -4.27 -1.89
CA GLN A 62 11.79 -5.22 -1.30
C GLN A 62 11.55 -6.67 -1.78
N VAL A 63 10.29 -7.10 -1.86
CA VAL A 63 9.93 -8.43 -2.40
C VAL A 63 10.33 -8.59 -3.87
N MET A 64 10.15 -7.53 -4.68
CA MET A 64 10.55 -7.51 -6.08
C MET A 64 12.08 -7.56 -6.23
N ALA A 65 12.79 -6.74 -5.46
CA ALA A 65 14.23 -6.53 -5.58
C ALA A 65 15.08 -7.68 -5.01
N ASP A 66 14.70 -8.25 -3.86
CA ASP A 66 15.54 -9.22 -3.13
C ASP A 66 14.84 -10.58 -2.97
N PRO A 67 15.39 -11.68 -3.53
CA PRO A 67 14.88 -13.03 -3.32
C PRO A 67 14.79 -13.46 -1.86
N HIS A 68 15.60 -12.90 -0.96
CA HIS A 68 15.57 -13.21 0.47
C HIS A 68 14.16 -12.99 1.06
N PHE A 69 13.52 -11.86 0.73
CA PHE A 69 12.20 -11.51 1.23
C PHE A 69 11.06 -12.39 0.66
N ARG A 70 11.36 -13.27 -0.31
CA ARG A 70 10.42 -14.29 -0.82
C ARG A 70 10.51 -15.63 -0.08
N THR A 71 11.41 -15.74 0.90
CA THR A 71 11.46 -16.88 1.82
C THR A 71 10.57 -16.63 3.04
N MET A 72 10.16 -17.69 3.75
CA MET A 72 9.36 -17.55 4.97
C MET A 72 10.03 -16.62 6.01
N LEU A 73 11.31 -16.86 6.30
CA LEU A 73 12.06 -16.08 7.28
C LEU A 73 12.30 -14.64 6.83
N GLY A 74 12.62 -14.45 5.54
CA GLY A 74 12.79 -13.12 4.98
C GLY A 74 11.49 -12.33 5.00
N PHE A 75 10.37 -12.94 4.61
CA PHE A 75 9.07 -12.29 4.65
C PHE A 75 8.66 -11.92 6.09
N GLN A 76 8.89 -12.78 7.07
CA GLN A 76 8.67 -12.45 8.49
C GLN A 76 9.53 -11.24 8.93
N SER A 77 10.79 -11.22 8.52
CA SER A 77 11.70 -10.11 8.83
C SER A 77 11.25 -8.80 8.17
N LEU A 78 10.72 -8.88 6.93
CA LEU A 78 10.15 -7.75 6.21
C LEU A 78 8.95 -7.16 6.95
N ILE A 79 8.01 -8.00 7.38
CA ILE A 79 6.83 -7.55 8.16
C ILE A 79 7.28 -6.90 9.47
N GLN A 80 8.22 -7.52 10.19
CA GLN A 80 8.76 -6.96 11.43
C GLN A 80 9.39 -5.58 11.20
N LYS A 81 10.16 -5.42 10.13
CA LYS A 81 10.87 -4.19 9.79
C LYS A 81 9.92 -3.08 9.32
N GLU A 82 9.16 -3.35 8.26
CA GLU A 82 8.40 -2.32 7.54
C GLU A 82 7.04 -2.03 8.17
N TRP A 83 6.48 -2.95 8.96
CA TRP A 83 5.15 -2.75 9.54
C TRP A 83 5.22 -2.57 11.06
N VAL A 84 5.91 -3.46 11.77
CA VAL A 84 5.94 -3.41 13.24
C VAL A 84 6.87 -2.29 13.73
N VAL A 85 8.14 -2.30 13.31
CA VAL A 85 9.13 -1.30 13.76
C VAL A 85 8.82 0.09 13.21
N ALA A 86 8.31 0.20 11.98
CA ALA A 86 7.85 1.47 11.42
C ALA A 86 6.60 2.02 12.14
N GLY A 87 5.95 1.22 13.00
CA GLY A 87 4.82 1.66 13.81
C GLY A 87 3.52 1.76 13.02
N TYR A 88 3.26 0.81 12.11
CA TYR A 88 1.96 0.66 11.48
C TYR A 88 0.89 0.43 12.56
N ARG A 89 -0.24 1.15 12.45
CA ARG A 89 -1.28 1.18 13.49
C ARG A 89 -2.23 -0.01 13.32
N PHE A 90 -1.72 -1.22 13.57
CA PHE A 90 -2.50 -2.46 13.46
C PHE A 90 -3.79 -2.41 14.28
N LEU A 91 -3.77 -1.84 15.49
CA LEU A 91 -4.94 -1.77 16.37
C LEU A 91 -6.05 -0.88 15.79
N ASP A 92 -5.68 0.30 15.28
CA ASP A 92 -6.61 1.26 14.67
C ASP A 92 -7.17 0.73 13.35
N ARG A 93 -6.35 0.05 12.54
CA ARG A 93 -6.71 -0.40 11.19
C ARG A 93 -7.43 -1.75 11.15
N CYS A 94 -7.16 -2.63 12.10
CA CYS A 94 -7.81 -3.95 12.18
C CYS A 94 -9.03 -3.98 13.12
N ASP A 95 -9.53 -2.80 13.52
CA ASP A 95 -10.68 -2.61 14.42
C ASP A 95 -10.60 -3.49 15.68
N HIS A 96 -9.38 -3.68 16.21
CA HIS A 96 -9.17 -4.56 17.37
C HIS A 96 -9.61 -3.91 18.68
N LEU A 97 -9.90 -2.61 18.68
CA LEU A 97 -10.33 -1.84 19.85
C LEU A 97 -11.79 -1.39 19.79
N GLY A 98 -12.51 -1.57 18.68
CA GLY A 98 -13.95 -1.26 18.61
C GLY A 98 -14.31 0.20 18.91
N GLU A 99 -13.36 1.13 18.83
CA GLU A 99 -13.66 2.55 18.99
C GLU A 99 -14.12 3.11 17.65
N SER A 100 -15.44 3.20 17.52
CA SER A 100 -16.16 3.94 16.48
C SER A 100 -15.80 5.43 16.52
N GLU A 101 -14.60 5.79 16.06
CA GLU A 101 -14.28 7.17 15.72
C GLU A 101 -14.39 7.37 14.22
N LYS A 102 -15.59 7.77 13.80
CA LYS A 102 -15.85 8.36 12.48
C LYS A 102 -14.89 9.53 12.29
N HIS A 103 -13.76 9.31 11.61
CA HIS A 103 -12.90 10.38 11.17
C HIS A 103 -13.57 11.06 9.99
N GLU A 104 -14.41 12.06 10.28
CA GLU A 104 -14.74 13.10 9.31
C GLU A 104 -13.43 13.77 8.89
N VAL A 105 -13.08 13.64 7.61
CA VAL A 105 -11.95 14.34 6.99
C VAL A 105 -12.20 15.83 7.12
N ARG A 106 -11.59 16.46 8.13
CA ARG A 106 -11.57 17.91 8.26
C ARG A 106 -10.55 18.46 7.27
N ILE A 107 -11.04 18.88 6.10
CA ILE A 107 -10.26 19.71 5.18
C ILE A 107 -10.07 21.07 5.84
N THR A 108 -8.96 21.27 6.54
CA THR A 108 -8.51 22.62 6.91
C THR A 108 -7.52 23.13 5.86
N PRO A 109 -7.73 24.34 5.32
CA PRO A 109 -6.81 24.91 4.34
C PRO A 109 -5.45 25.15 4.98
N ALA A 110 -4.39 24.73 4.29
CA ALA A 110 -3.01 24.87 4.72
C ALA A 110 -2.69 26.36 5.02
N LEU A 111 -2.23 26.63 6.24
CA LEU A 111 -1.57 27.90 6.55
C LEU A 111 -0.14 27.87 5.98
N PRO A 112 0.36 29.00 5.43
CA PRO A 112 1.69 29.05 4.84
C PRO A 112 2.76 28.94 5.93
N CYS A 113 3.72 28.03 5.73
CA CYS A 113 4.86 27.82 6.61
C CYS A 113 5.70 29.10 6.75
N CYS A 114 6.03 29.47 7.98
CA CYS A 114 7.19 30.30 8.35
C CYS A 114 8.17 29.44 9.13
#